data_AF-A0A0D7NKE8-F1
#
_entry.id   AF-A0A0D7NKE8-F1
#
_cell.length_a   1.000
_cell.length_b   1.000
_cell.length_c   1.000
_cell.angle_alpha   90.00
_cell.angle_beta   90.00
_cell.angle_gamma   90.00
#
_symmetry.space_group_name_H-M   'P 1'
#
loop_
_entity.id
_entity.type
_entity.pdbx_description
1 polymer ?
#
loop_
_entity_poly.entity_id
_entity_poly.type
_entity_poly.pdbx_seq_one_letter_code
_entity_poly.pdbx_strand_id
1 'polypeptide(L)' 'MRSREELAPLAVQISANTDLMTRFRKTMGCGVDERAREMIDEVRSYACTIDPEVTCVEGARLVLLLMAIVENDRT' A
#
# COMPACT_ATOMS: atom_id res chain seq x y z
N MET A 1 -15.36 -6.92 4.25
CA MET A 1 -13.89 -6.85 4.31
C MET A 1 -13.34 -7.89 3.36
N ARG A 2 -12.65 -7.42 2.32
CA ARG A 2 -12.19 -8.23 1.18
C ARG A 2 -10.93 -9.05 1.49
N SER A 3 -10.77 -10.17 0.79
CA SER A 3 -9.62 -11.06 0.85
C SER A 3 -8.37 -10.41 0.23
N ARG A 4 -7.23 -11.11 0.36
CA ARG A 4 -5.98 -10.68 -0.29
C ARG A 4 -6.08 -10.79 -1.81
N GLU A 5 -6.71 -11.84 -2.34
CA GLU A 5 -6.90 -12.00 -3.79
C GLU A 5 -7.80 -10.90 -4.36
N GLU A 6 -8.87 -10.54 -3.64
CA GLU A 6 -9.81 -9.48 -4.06
C GLU A 6 -9.15 -8.09 -4.07
N LEU A 7 -8.18 -7.83 -3.20
CA LEU A 7 -7.44 -6.57 -3.12
C LEU A 7 -6.22 -6.51 -4.05
N ALA A 8 -5.76 -7.64 -4.58
CA ALA A 8 -4.57 -7.69 -5.42
C ALA A 8 -4.66 -6.79 -6.66
N PRO A 9 -5.78 -6.74 -7.41
CA PRO A 9 -5.92 -5.82 -8.55
C PRO A 9 -5.80 -4.35 -8.15
N LEU A 10 -6.33 -3.98 -6.98
CA LEU A 10 -6.22 -2.63 -6.46
C LEU A 10 -4.78 -2.30 -6.06
N ALA A 11 -4.06 -3.22 -5.42
CA ALA A 11 -2.65 -3.04 -5.10
C ALA A 11 -1.78 -2.84 -6.36
N VAL A 12 -2.06 -3.55 -7.45
CA VAL A 12 -1.38 -3.35 -8.75
C VAL A 12 -1.69 -1.98 -9.35
N GLN A 13 -2.92 -1.48 -9.24
CA GLN A 13 -3.24 -0.12 -9.69
C GLN A 13 -2.53 0.94 -8.83
N ILE A 14 -2.44 0.71 -7.52
CA ILE A 14 -1.71 1.60 -6.61
C ILE A 14 -0.22 1.62 -6.91
N SER A 15 0.39 0.47 -7.23
CA SER A 15 1.82 0.38 -7.53
C SER A 15 2.22 1.17 -8.78
N ALA A 16 1.28 1.49 -9.67
CA ALA A 16 1.51 2.38 -10.81
C ALA A 16 1.74 3.85 -10.40
N ASN A 17 1.35 4.27 -9.19
CA ASN A 17 1.65 5.61 -8.69
C ASN A 17 3.12 5.71 -8.26
N THR A 18 3.95 6.23 -9.16
CA THR A 18 5.41 6.29 -8.97
C THR A 18 5.83 7.15 -7.77
N ASP A 19 5.13 8.25 -7.52
CA ASP A 19 5.45 9.17 -6.42
C ASP A 19 5.16 8.52 -5.06
N LEU A 20 3.98 7.90 -4.92
CA LEU A 20 3.60 7.15 -3.73
C LEU A 20 4.58 5.99 -3.50
N MET A 21 4.88 5.21 -4.53
CA MET A 21 5.79 4.07 -4.41
C MET A 21 7.24 4.49 -4.12
N THR A 22 7.66 5.68 -4.53
CA THR A 22 8.96 6.24 -4.16
C THR A 22 9.03 6.54 -2.66
N ARG A 23 7.99 7.17 -2.10
CA ARG A 23 7.91 7.41 -0.65
C ARG A 23 7.78 6.10 0.13
N PHE A 24 6.93 5.19 -0.34
CA PHE A 24 6.74 3.87 0.24
C PHE A 24 8.07 3.12 0.41
N ARG A 25 8.89 3.05 -0.66
CA ARG A 25 10.22 2.40 -0.61
C ARG A 25 11.19 3.04 0.38
N LYS A 26 11.11 4.36 0.59
CA LYS A 26 11.93 5.06 1.59
C LYS A 26 11.47 4.78 3.02
N THR A 27 10.17 4.58 3.21
CA THR A 27 9.60 4.23 4.51
C THR A 27 9.86 2.77 4.88
N MET A 28 9.92 1.86 3.91
CA MET A 28 10.28 0.47 4.14
C MET A 28 11.68 0.35 4.76
N GLY A 29 11.74 -0.16 5.99
CA GLY A 29 13.00 -0.36 6.73
C GLY A 29 13.49 0.85 7.54
N CYS A 30 12.71 1.94 7.63
CA CYS A 30 13.12 3.11 8.42
C CYS A 30 13.07 2.88 9.95
N GLY A 31 12.38 1.83 10.42
CA GLY A 31 12.29 1.48 11.84
C GLY A 31 11.53 2.49 12.71
N VAL A 32 10.83 3.45 12.09
CA VAL A 32 10.06 4.49 12.79
C VAL A 32 8.57 4.19 12.65
N ASP A 33 7.93 3.78 13.75
CA ASP A 33 6.53 3.35 13.77
C ASP A 33 5.57 4.45 13.29
N GLU A 34 5.83 5.70 13.63
CA GLU A 34 5.02 6.85 13.20
C GLU A 34 5.00 6.97 11.67
N ARG A 35 6.15 6.84 11.01
CA ARG A 35 6.25 6.88 9.55
C ARG A 35 5.57 5.68 8.89
N ALA A 36 5.61 4.51 9.52
CA ALA A 36 4.88 3.34 9.03
C ALA A 36 3.37 3.57 9.09
N ARG A 37 2.87 4.18 10.16
CA ARG A 37 1.45 4.54 10.31
C ARG A 37 1.01 5.59 9.29
N GLU A 38 1.78 6.66 9.12
CA GLU A 38 1.53 7.69 8.10
C GLU A 38 1.45 7.08 6.70
N MET A 39 2.34 6.14 6.38
CA MET A 39 2.33 5.45 5.09
C MET A 39 1.10 4.55 4.89
N ILE A 40 0.61 3.88 5.94
CA ILE A 40 -0.66 3.13 5.88
C ILE A 40 -1.82 4.08 5.57
N ASP A 41 -1.89 5.22 6.25
CA ASP A 41 -2.93 6.22 6.03
C ASP A 41 -2.84 6.84 4.63
N GLU A 42 -1.63 7.10 4.12
CA GLU A 42 -1.40 7.62 2.77
C GLU A 42 -1.82 6.62 1.69
N VAL A 43 -1.42 5.35 1.82
CA VAL A 43 -1.83 4.27 0.90
C VAL A 43 -3.35 4.12 0.91
N ARG A 44 -3.97 4.13 2.08
CA ARG A 44 -5.43 4.08 2.20
C ARG A 44 -6.09 5.29 1.54
N SER A 45 -5.60 6.50 1.81
CA SER A 45 -6.15 7.72 1.24
C SER A 45 -6.11 7.69 -0.28
N TYR A 46 -4.99 7.23 -0.86
CA TYR A 46 -4.89 7.06 -2.30
C TYR A 46 -5.81 5.95 -2.83
N ALA A 47 -5.87 4.81 -2.14
CA ALA A 47 -6.77 3.71 -2.49
C ALA A 47 -8.24 4.17 -2.53
N CYS A 48 -8.65 5.02 -1.58
CA CYS A 48 -10.00 5.60 -1.54
C CYS A 48 -10.34 6.50 -2.75
N THR A 49 -9.33 7.01 -3.48
CA THR A 49 -9.57 7.76 -4.73
C THR A 49 -9.95 6.85 -5.90
N ILE A 50 -9.57 5.57 -5.83
CA ILE A 50 -9.87 4.54 -6.83
C ILE A 50 -11.11 3.76 -6.41
N ASP A 51 -11.20 3.41 -5.14
CA ASP A 51 -12.28 2.65 -4.52
C ASP A 51 -12.66 3.27 -3.16
N PRO A 52 -13.75 4.06 -3.10
CA PRO A 52 -14.18 4.75 -1.88
C PRO A 52 -14.52 3.83 -0.70
N GLU A 53 -14.77 2.54 -0.94
CA GLU A 53 -15.18 1.59 0.11
C GLU A 53 -14.01 1.02 0.92
N VAL A 54 -12.76 1.39 0.58
CA VAL A 54 -11.56 0.89 1.27
C VAL A 54 -11.57 1.28 2.76
N THR A 55 -11.63 0.24 3.58
CA THR A 55 -11.59 0.36 5.05
C THR A 55 -10.16 0.50 5.58
N CYS A 56 -10.00 0.86 6.86
CA CYS A 56 -8.68 0.91 7.51
C CYS A 56 -7.94 -0.43 7.46
N VAL A 57 -8.65 -1.54 7.68
CA VAL A 57 -8.05 -2.89 7.66
C VAL A 57 -7.62 -3.28 6.25
N GLU A 58 -8.40 -2.91 5.24
CA GLU A 58 -8.04 -3.12 3.84
C GLU A 58 -6.84 -2.26 3.44
N GLY A 59 -6.74 -1.02 3.92
CA GLY A 59 -5.54 -0.18 3.76
C GLY A 59 -4.26 -0.84 4.28
N ALA A 60 -4.31 -1.43 5.48
CA ALA A 60 -3.17 -2.18 6.01
C ALA A 60 -2.85 -3.44 5.17
N ARG A 61 -3.87 -4.14 4.65
CA ARG A 61 -3.66 -5.29 3.75
C ARG A 61 -3.05 -4.86 2.41
N LEU A 62 -3.43 -3.71 1.87
CA LEU A 62 -2.85 -3.14 0.65
C LEU A 62 -1.36 -2.84 0.85
N VAL A 63 -0.96 -2.32 2.01
CA VAL A 63 0.47 -2.13 2.32
C VAL A 63 1.26 -3.45 2.25
N LEU A 64 0.72 -4.54 2.80
CA LEU A 64 1.38 -5.87 2.73
C LEU A 64 1.48 -6.39 1.29
N LEU A 65 0.47 -6.13 0.45
CA LEU A 65 0.50 -6.46 -0.97
C LEU A 65 1.55 -5.63 -1.72
N LEU A 66 1.66 -4.33 -1.42
CA LEU A 66 2.67 -3.46 -2.01
C LEU A 66 4.09 -3.85 -1.61
N MET A 67 4.32 -4.30 -0.36
CA MET A 67 5.60 -4.88 0.05
C MET A 67 5.99 -6.06 -0.83
N ALA A 68 5.06 -7.01 -1.02
CA ALA A 68 5.31 -8.19 -1.87
C ALA A 68 5.60 -7.81 -3.34
N ILE A 69 4.93 -6.78 -3.87
CA ILE A 69 5.23 -6.25 -5.21
C ILE A 69 6.65 -5.68 -5.28
N VAL A 70 7.05 -4.87 -4.30
CA VAL A 70 8.41 -4.29 -4.29
C VAL A 70 9.49 -5.36 -4.08
N GLU A 71 9.21 -6.41 -3.32
CA GLU A 71 10.14 -7.54 -3.14
C GLU A 71 10.34 -8.31 -4.45
N ASN A 72 9.26 -8.56 -5.20
CA ASN A 72 9.34 -9.22 -6.51
C ASN A 72 10.05 -8.37 -7.58
N ASP A 73 9.99 -7.03 -7.50
CA ASP A 73 10.73 -6.14 -8.42
C ASP A 73 12.27 -6.20 -8.22
N ARG A 74 12.75 -6.76 -7.10
CA ARG A 74 14.19 -6.84 -6.75
C ARG A 74 14.86 -8.14 -7.19
N THR A 75 14.09 -9.13 -7.64
CA THR A 75 14.55 -10.44 -8.13
C THR A 75 14.52 -10.50 -9.65
#